data_AF-A0A7Z1HP43-F1
#
_entry.id   AF-A0A7Z1HP43-F1
#
_cell.length_a   1.000
_cell.length_b   1.000
_cell.length_c   1.000
_cell.angle_alpha   90.00
_cell.angle_beta   90.00
_cell.angle_gamma   90.00
#
_symmetry.space_group_name_H-M   'P 1'
#
loop_
_entity.id
_entity.type
_entity.pdbx_description
1 polymer ?
#
loop_
_entity_poly.entity_id
_entity_poly.type
_entity_poly.pdbx_seq_one_letter_code
_entity_poly.pdbx_strand_id
1 'polypeptide(L)'
;THRYEYDNQHRLVHYVRTQHGETQAEGRYLHDPLGRRVGKRVWKRERVHWSDTRMELSRRPYVTWYGWEGDRLTTIQTGQSRVQTLYAPGSFTPLVRIETDAAEQAKAQHRSLAEKLSQEGSEDGQAVQLPAALTAMLDRLEGELRRNAVSEESRAWLAGCGLTPEQMAEQLEPEYTPQRKIHLYHCDQRGLPLALVTPDNTVAWRGEYDEWGNLSGEENPEHLELVIRLPGQQYDEESGLYYNRHRYYNPGQGRYITQDPIGLKGGW
;
A
#
# COMPACT_ATOMS: atom_id res chain seq x y z
N THR A 1 27.71 9.47 -5.92
CA THR A 1 27.95 8.05 -6.19
C THR A 1 26.76 7.23 -5.72
N HIS A 2 26.52 6.10 -6.39
CA HIS A 2 25.44 5.16 -6.07
C HIS A 2 26.07 3.81 -5.74
N ARG A 3 25.58 3.14 -4.69
CA ARG A 3 25.98 1.77 -4.34
C ARG A 3 24.75 0.87 -4.28
N TYR A 4 24.85 -0.29 -4.90
CA TYR A 4 23.77 -1.27 -5.01
C TYR A 4 24.25 -2.61 -4.47
N GLU A 5 23.44 -3.26 -3.64
CA GLU A 5 23.70 -4.59 -3.09
C GLU A 5 22.54 -5.52 -3.45
N TYR A 6 22.90 -6.70 -3.92
CA TYR A 6 21.97 -7.70 -4.42
C TYR A 6 22.07 -8.98 -3.62
N ASP A 7 20.98 -9.73 -3.51
CA ASP A 7 21.01 -11.08 -2.97
C ASP A 7 21.48 -12.11 -4.02
N ASN A 8 21.52 -13.39 -3.61
CA ASN A 8 21.90 -14.51 -4.47
C ASN A 8 20.89 -14.82 -5.59
N GLN A 9 19.72 -14.16 -5.60
CA GLN A 9 18.72 -14.23 -6.66
C GLN A 9 18.76 -12.97 -7.55
N HIS A 10 19.82 -12.15 -7.45
CA HIS A 10 20.03 -10.91 -8.19
C HIS A 10 18.95 -9.84 -7.94
N ARG A 11 18.28 -9.88 -6.78
CA ARG A 11 17.30 -8.85 -6.39
C ARG A 11 18.00 -7.76 -5.60
N LEU A 12 17.72 -6.49 -5.91
CA LEU A 12 18.28 -5.36 -5.16
C LEU A 12 17.72 -5.36 -3.74
N VAL A 13 18.57 -5.55 -2.74
CA VAL A 13 18.15 -5.60 -1.32
C VAL A 13 18.58 -4.38 -0.53
N HIS A 14 19.63 -3.67 -0.99
CA HIS A 14 20.14 -2.48 -0.31
C HIS A 14 20.73 -1.48 -1.31
N TYR A 15 20.52 -0.20 -1.04
CA TYR A 15 20.92 0.92 -1.87
C TYR A 15 21.44 2.07 -1.01
N VAL A 16 22.51 2.74 -1.46
CA VAL A 16 23.03 3.96 -0.84
C VAL A 16 23.31 5.03 -1.90
N ARG A 17 22.78 6.24 -1.69
CA ARG A 17 23.08 7.45 -2.46
C ARG A 17 24.01 8.35 -1.68
N THR A 18 25.15 8.72 -2.26
CA THR A 18 26.09 9.68 -1.66
C THR A 18 26.31 10.84 -2.61
N GLN A 19 26.22 12.07 -2.12
CA GLN A 19 26.54 13.30 -2.87
C GLN A 19 27.46 14.17 -2.01
N HIS A 20 28.50 14.75 -2.62
CA HIS A 20 29.51 15.57 -1.94
C HIS A 20 30.12 14.93 -0.67
N GLY A 21 30.33 13.60 -0.70
CA GLY A 21 30.88 12.85 0.44
C GLY A 21 29.86 12.49 1.53
N GLU A 22 28.61 12.95 1.41
CA GLU A 22 27.57 12.71 2.41
C GLU A 22 26.48 11.76 1.88
N THR A 23 26.03 10.83 2.72
CA THR A 23 24.90 9.96 2.41
C THR A 23 23.60 10.76 2.41
N GLN A 24 22.93 10.76 1.25
CA GLN A 24 21.67 11.44 0.98
C GLN A 24 20.47 10.53 1.21
N ALA A 25 20.61 9.24 0.90
CA ALA A 25 19.58 8.24 1.14
C ALA A 25 20.17 6.84 1.31
N GLU A 26 19.55 6.03 2.17
CA GLU A 26 19.77 4.58 2.29
C GLU A 26 18.42 3.88 2.11
N GLY A 27 18.33 2.87 1.26
CA GLY A 27 17.11 2.11 1.00
C GLY A 27 17.35 0.62 1.21
N ARG A 28 16.41 -0.06 1.87
CA ARG A 28 16.40 -1.53 2.04
C ARG A 28 15.09 -2.11 1.55
N TYR A 29 15.14 -3.20 0.79
CA TYR A 29 13.99 -3.76 0.09
C TYR A 29 13.71 -5.19 0.54
N LEU A 30 12.42 -5.50 0.72
CA LEU A 30 11.93 -6.81 1.13
C LEU A 30 11.18 -7.44 -0.04
N HIS A 31 11.44 -8.71 -0.31
CA HIS A 31 10.82 -9.45 -1.40
C HIS A 31 10.13 -10.71 -0.88
N ASP A 32 9.03 -11.10 -1.53
CA ASP A 32 8.40 -12.40 -1.33
C ASP A 32 9.17 -13.54 -2.05
N PRO A 33 8.81 -14.82 -1.82
CA PRO A 33 9.42 -15.95 -2.51
C PRO A 33 9.27 -15.92 -4.05
N LEU A 34 8.29 -15.18 -4.58
CA LEU A 34 8.07 -15.02 -6.02
C LEU A 34 8.86 -13.82 -6.59
N GLY A 35 9.68 -13.16 -5.77
CA GLY A 35 10.56 -12.07 -6.16
C GLY A 35 9.88 -10.70 -6.27
N ARG A 36 8.61 -10.57 -5.84
CA ARG A 36 7.91 -9.29 -5.81
C ARG A 36 8.32 -8.52 -4.57
N ARG A 37 8.57 -7.22 -4.73
CA ARG A 37 8.90 -6.34 -3.61
C ARG A 37 7.66 -6.12 -2.76
N VAL A 38 7.68 -6.58 -1.51
CA VAL A 38 6.57 -6.45 -0.55
C VAL A 38 6.76 -5.30 0.43
N GLY A 39 7.97 -4.77 0.56
CA GLY A 39 8.18 -3.57 1.35
C GLY A 39 9.52 -2.90 1.07
N LYS A 40 9.63 -1.64 1.51
CA LYS A 40 10.89 -0.91 1.58
C LYS A 40 11.01 -0.06 2.83
N ARG A 41 12.25 0.17 3.24
CA ARG A 41 12.64 1.09 4.32
C ARG A 41 13.64 2.08 3.76
N VAL A 42 13.37 3.36 3.88
CA VAL A 42 14.21 4.42 3.34
C VAL A 42 14.58 5.40 4.46
N TRP A 43 15.88 5.64 4.63
CA TRP A 43 16.41 6.71 5.45
C TRP A 43 16.78 7.86 4.51
N LYS A 44 16.21 9.04 4.73
CA LYS A 44 16.46 10.23 3.90
C LYS A 44 17.29 11.25 4.69
N ARG A 45 18.21 11.94 4.02
CA ARG A 45 18.96 13.04 4.63
C ARG A 45 18.06 14.26 4.76
N GLU A 46 17.75 14.63 5.99
CA GLU A 46 16.79 15.68 6.34
C GLU A 46 17.35 16.55 7.47
N ARG A 47 16.75 17.73 7.65
CA ARG A 47 17.16 18.68 8.68
C ARG A 47 16.78 18.15 10.06
N VAL A 48 17.72 18.18 10.99
CA VAL A 48 17.44 17.77 12.38
C VAL A 48 16.63 18.84 13.10
N HIS A 49 15.65 18.43 13.93
CA HIS A 49 14.70 19.36 14.59
C HIS A 49 15.33 20.43 15.49
N TRP A 50 16.58 20.25 15.94
CA TRP A 50 17.27 21.14 16.87
C TRP A 50 18.31 22.06 16.18
N SER A 51 18.46 21.98 14.86
CA SER A 51 19.43 22.80 14.12
C SER A 51 18.90 23.21 12.75
N ASP A 52 19.09 24.47 12.40
CA ASP A 52 18.67 25.00 11.10
C ASP A 52 19.59 24.64 9.94
N THR A 53 20.83 24.22 10.23
CA THR A 53 21.85 23.97 9.21
C THR A 53 22.28 22.51 9.13
N ARG A 54 22.01 21.71 10.17
CA ARG A 54 22.50 20.34 10.24
C ARG A 54 21.55 19.36 9.56
N MET A 55 22.12 18.60 8.65
CA MET A 55 21.43 17.56 7.87
C MET A 55 21.98 16.19 8.27
N GLU A 56 21.08 15.25 8.60
CA GLU A 56 21.42 13.88 8.96
C GLU A 56 20.42 12.91 8.34
N LEU A 57 20.76 11.63 8.25
CA LEU A 57 19.76 10.62 7.91
C LEU A 57 18.68 10.57 9.00
N SER A 58 17.43 10.44 8.57
CA SER A 58 16.27 10.29 9.44
C SER A 58 16.52 9.22 10.51
N ARG A 59 16.15 9.46 11.77
CA ARG A 59 16.38 8.46 12.84
C ARG A 59 15.56 7.18 12.64
N ARG A 60 14.37 7.33 12.07
CA ARG A 60 13.46 6.23 11.72
C ARG A 60 13.35 6.17 10.19
N PRO A 61 13.25 4.97 9.62
CA PRO A 61 13.00 4.85 8.19
C PRO A 61 11.57 5.23 7.86
N TYR A 62 11.39 5.81 6.68
CA TYR A 62 10.12 5.81 5.97
C TYR A 62 9.85 4.39 5.48
N VAL A 63 8.69 3.85 5.83
CA VAL A 63 8.31 2.46 5.49
C VAL A 63 7.18 2.48 4.48
N THR A 64 7.33 1.71 3.41
CA THR A 64 6.30 1.49 2.41
C THR A 64 6.06 -0.01 2.27
N TRP A 65 4.79 -0.42 2.27
CA TRP A 65 4.37 -1.79 2.01
C TRP A 65 3.65 -1.87 0.66
N TYR A 66 3.81 -3.01 -0.02
CA TYR A 66 3.32 -3.25 -1.35
C TYR A 66 2.43 -4.49 -1.39
N GLY A 67 1.20 -4.31 -1.88
CA GLY A 67 0.23 -5.39 -2.11
C GLY A 67 0.12 -5.70 -3.61
N TRP A 68 0.04 -6.99 -3.93
CA TRP A 68 0.10 -7.49 -5.31
C TRP A 68 -1.11 -8.38 -5.63
N GLU A 69 -1.57 -8.29 -6.87
CA GLU A 69 -2.50 -9.25 -7.49
C GLU A 69 -1.80 -9.88 -8.70
N GLY A 70 -1.36 -11.14 -8.54
CA GLY A 70 -0.47 -11.78 -9.52
C GLY A 70 0.82 -10.98 -9.65
N ASP A 71 1.00 -10.33 -10.81
CA ASP A 71 2.16 -9.50 -11.12
C ASP A 71 1.88 -8.00 -11.06
N ARG A 72 0.63 -7.59 -10.80
CA ARG A 72 0.22 -6.19 -10.74
C ARG A 72 0.33 -5.66 -9.32
N LEU A 73 0.96 -4.49 -9.17
CA LEU A 73 1.01 -3.80 -7.89
C LEU A 73 -0.33 -3.09 -7.65
N THR A 74 -1.14 -3.60 -6.75
CA THR A 74 -2.49 -3.07 -6.49
C THR A 74 -2.54 -2.15 -5.29
N THR A 75 -1.59 -2.23 -4.36
CA THR A 75 -1.61 -1.44 -3.12
C THR A 75 -0.22 -0.90 -2.78
N ILE A 76 -0.15 0.38 -2.44
CA ILE A 76 0.99 1.03 -1.80
C ILE A 76 0.48 1.57 -0.46
N GLN A 77 1.10 1.18 0.63
CA GLN A 77 0.74 1.63 1.97
C GLN A 77 1.95 2.31 2.62
N THR A 78 1.77 3.55 3.03
CA THR A 78 2.72 4.28 3.88
C THR A 78 2.12 4.46 5.28
N GLY A 79 2.86 5.13 6.17
CA GLY A 79 2.30 5.57 7.45
C GLY A 79 1.26 6.69 7.32
N GLN A 80 1.16 7.34 6.16
CA GLN A 80 0.27 8.49 5.93
C GLN A 80 -0.98 8.11 5.14
N SER A 81 -0.87 7.23 4.15
CA SER A 81 -1.99 6.85 3.30
C SER A 81 -1.84 5.46 2.69
N ARG A 82 -2.96 4.95 2.17
CA ARG A 82 -3.06 3.77 1.32
C ARG A 82 -3.50 4.20 -0.06
N VAL A 83 -2.70 3.91 -1.07
CA VAL A 83 -3.05 4.07 -2.48
C VAL A 83 -3.34 2.70 -3.07
N GLN A 84 -4.54 2.52 -3.60
CA GLN A 84 -4.93 1.34 -4.35
C GLN A 84 -5.06 1.69 -5.84
N THR A 85 -4.57 0.81 -6.71
CA THR A 85 -4.67 0.99 -8.16
C THR A 85 -5.44 -0.16 -8.78
N LEU A 86 -6.48 0.17 -9.53
CA LEU A 86 -7.22 -0.77 -10.38
C LEU A 86 -6.67 -0.69 -11.79
N TYR A 87 -6.47 -1.86 -12.41
CA TYR A 87 -5.91 -1.98 -13.75
C TYR A 87 -6.93 -2.50 -14.74
N ALA A 88 -6.70 -2.23 -16.02
CA ALA A 88 -7.45 -2.87 -17.09
C ALA A 88 -7.25 -4.40 -17.06
N PRO A 89 -8.30 -5.20 -17.38
CA PRO A 89 -8.21 -6.66 -17.37
C PRO A 89 -7.03 -7.18 -18.19
N GLY A 90 -6.20 -8.04 -17.59
CA GLY A 90 -5.06 -8.65 -18.26
C GLY A 90 -3.92 -7.70 -18.65
N SER A 91 -3.96 -6.44 -18.21
CA SER A 91 -2.99 -5.40 -18.58
C SER A 91 -2.34 -4.76 -17.35
N PHE A 92 -1.24 -4.04 -17.57
CA PHE A 92 -0.60 -3.15 -16.61
C PHE A 92 -1.04 -1.69 -16.77
N THR A 93 -2.00 -1.40 -17.66
CA THR A 93 -2.58 -0.07 -17.81
C THR A 93 -3.44 0.27 -16.59
N PRO A 94 -3.06 1.26 -15.77
CA PRO A 94 -3.87 1.66 -14.62
C PRO A 94 -5.11 2.43 -15.09
N LEU A 95 -6.21 2.28 -14.35
CA LEU A 95 -7.50 2.90 -14.65
C LEU A 95 -7.96 3.84 -13.53
N VAL A 96 -7.86 3.37 -12.29
CA VAL A 96 -8.35 4.13 -11.12
C VAL A 96 -7.29 4.11 -10.02
N ARG A 97 -7.02 5.28 -9.45
CA ARG A 97 -6.27 5.49 -8.21
C ARG A 97 -7.28 5.78 -7.11
N ILE A 98 -7.18 5.05 -6.00
CA ILE A 98 -8.00 5.24 -4.82
C ILE A 98 -7.06 5.50 -3.65
N GLU A 99 -7.10 6.69 -3.09
CA GLU A 99 -6.30 7.06 -1.92
C GLU A 99 -7.17 7.13 -0.68
N THR A 100 -6.73 6.50 0.40
CA THR A 100 -7.34 6.56 1.72
C THR A 100 -6.29 7.05 2.71
N ASP A 101 -6.57 8.17 3.39
CA ASP A 101 -5.71 8.65 4.47
C ASP A 101 -5.66 7.64 5.63
N ALA A 102 -4.51 7.49 6.27
CA ALA A 102 -4.34 6.54 7.38
C ALA A 102 -5.25 6.86 8.56
N ALA A 103 -5.51 8.15 8.83
CA ALA A 103 -6.46 8.59 9.84
C ALA A 103 -7.91 8.20 9.49
N GLU A 104 -8.31 8.29 8.23
CA GLU A 104 -9.63 7.83 7.77
C GLU A 104 -9.74 6.31 7.82
N GLN A 105 -8.68 5.60 7.45
CA GLN A 105 -8.63 4.15 7.54
C GLN A 105 -8.74 3.65 8.98
N ALA A 106 -8.13 4.35 9.94
CA ALA A 106 -8.20 4.02 11.36
C ALA A 106 -9.63 4.11 11.92
N LYS A 107 -10.46 5.02 11.39
CA LYS A 107 -11.88 5.11 11.78
C LYS A 107 -12.71 3.88 11.40
N ALA A 108 -12.26 3.08 10.43
CA ALA A 108 -12.93 1.85 10.03
C ALA A 108 -12.74 0.71 11.05
N GLN A 109 -11.71 0.83 11.90
CA GLN A 109 -11.42 -0.15 12.93
C GLN A 109 -12.51 -0.08 13.99
N HIS A 110 -13.21 -1.20 14.17
CA HIS A 110 -14.23 -1.39 15.19
C HIS A 110 -13.92 -2.67 15.96
N ARG A 111 -14.43 -2.76 17.17
CA ARG A 111 -14.39 -3.99 17.97
C ARG A 111 -15.42 -4.96 17.41
N SER A 112 -15.02 -6.22 17.29
CA SER A 112 -15.95 -7.32 17.05
C SER A 112 -16.96 -7.46 18.18
N LEU A 113 -18.07 -8.14 17.91
CA LEU A 113 -19.08 -8.50 18.90
C LEU A 113 -18.45 -9.28 20.07
N ALA A 114 -17.52 -10.19 19.78
CA ALA A 114 -16.81 -10.96 20.78
C ALA A 114 -15.93 -10.07 21.69
N GLU A 115 -15.19 -9.14 21.12
CA GLU A 115 -14.36 -8.19 21.89
C GLU A 115 -15.20 -7.26 22.76
N LYS A 116 -16.33 -6.78 22.23
CA LYS A 116 -17.25 -5.92 23.00
C LYS A 116 -17.82 -6.67 24.20
N LEU A 117 -18.35 -7.88 23.99
CA LEU A 117 -18.91 -8.70 25.07
C LEU A 117 -17.85 -9.15 26.10
N SER A 118 -16.62 -9.41 25.65
CA SER A 118 -15.49 -9.71 26.53
C SER A 118 -15.18 -8.54 27.48
N GLN A 119 -15.24 -7.29 27.00
CA GLN A 119 -14.94 -6.11 27.80
C GLN A 119 -16.09 -5.69 28.72
N GLU A 120 -17.33 -5.84 28.26
CA GLU A 120 -18.53 -5.46 29.02
C GLU A 120 -18.93 -6.50 30.08
N GLY A 121 -18.42 -7.74 29.98
CA GLY A 121 -18.72 -8.83 30.90
C GLY A 121 -18.08 -8.75 32.29
N SER A 122 -17.38 -7.66 32.64
CA SER A 122 -16.73 -7.50 33.94
C SER A 122 -17.19 -6.24 34.65
N GLU A 123 -17.84 -6.42 35.80
CA GLU A 123 -18.22 -5.35 36.72
C GLU A 123 -16.99 -4.59 37.27
N ASP A 124 -15.81 -5.22 37.27
CA ASP A 124 -14.54 -4.66 37.76
C ASP A 124 -13.66 -4.07 36.64
N GLY A 125 -14.14 -4.06 35.39
CA GLY A 125 -13.39 -3.55 34.23
C GLY A 125 -12.26 -4.45 33.72
N GLN A 126 -12.17 -5.71 34.17
CA GLN A 126 -11.21 -6.70 33.65
C GLN A 126 -11.84 -7.55 32.54
N ALA A 127 -11.33 -7.44 31.30
CA ALA A 127 -11.87 -8.20 30.17
C ALA A 127 -11.98 -9.72 30.45
N VAL A 128 -13.17 -10.28 30.24
CA VAL A 128 -13.46 -11.71 30.39
C VAL A 128 -12.86 -12.46 29.22
N GLN A 129 -12.01 -13.45 29.49
CA GLN A 129 -11.44 -14.32 28.46
C GLN A 129 -12.51 -15.29 27.94
N LEU A 130 -13.01 -15.04 26.73
CA LEU A 130 -13.97 -15.93 26.08
C LEU A 130 -13.25 -17.18 25.51
N PRO A 131 -13.81 -18.40 25.67
CA PRO A 131 -13.29 -19.58 25.01
C PRO A 131 -13.29 -19.43 23.49
N ALA A 132 -12.27 -19.97 22.80
CA ALA A 132 -12.11 -19.84 21.35
C ALA A 132 -13.34 -20.30 20.53
N ALA A 133 -14.03 -21.35 21.00
CA ALA A 133 -15.26 -21.81 20.37
C ALA A 133 -16.38 -20.76 20.43
N LEU A 134 -16.51 -20.07 21.57
CA LEU A 134 -17.50 -19.00 21.74
C LEU A 134 -17.14 -17.76 20.90
N THR A 135 -15.87 -17.39 20.84
CA THR A 135 -15.39 -16.32 19.97
C THR A 135 -15.75 -16.60 18.51
N ALA A 136 -15.45 -17.80 18.01
CA ALA A 136 -15.80 -18.18 16.64
C ALA A 136 -17.32 -18.17 16.36
N MET A 137 -18.14 -18.55 17.35
CA MET A 137 -19.59 -18.47 17.23
C MET A 137 -20.08 -17.03 17.18
N LEU A 138 -19.51 -16.14 18.00
CA LEU A 138 -19.83 -14.71 18.01
C LEU A 138 -19.37 -14.02 16.72
N ASP A 139 -18.19 -14.38 16.19
CA ASP A 139 -17.69 -13.87 14.90
C ASP A 139 -18.62 -14.31 13.74
N ARG A 140 -19.08 -15.57 13.77
CA ARG A 140 -20.09 -16.06 12.82
C ARG A 140 -21.39 -15.28 12.94
N LEU A 141 -21.91 -15.14 14.16
CA LEU A 141 -23.16 -14.43 14.43
C LEU A 141 -23.07 -12.96 13.98
N GLU A 142 -21.97 -12.28 14.28
CA GLU A 142 -21.74 -10.90 13.82
C GLU A 142 -21.84 -10.81 12.29
N GLY A 143 -21.17 -11.71 11.56
CA GLY A 143 -21.26 -11.74 10.10
C GLY A 143 -22.67 -12.02 9.58
N GLU A 144 -23.45 -12.84 10.29
CA GLU A 144 -24.85 -13.11 9.96
C GLU A 144 -25.77 -11.91 10.23
N LEU A 145 -25.59 -11.24 11.37
CA LEU A 145 -26.34 -10.04 11.75
C LEU A 145 -26.08 -8.90 10.77
N ARG A 146 -24.81 -8.65 10.41
CA ARG A 146 -24.43 -7.61 9.44
C ARG A 146 -25.02 -7.84 8.06
N ARG A 147 -25.17 -9.10 7.63
CA ARG A 147 -25.83 -9.47 6.37
C ARG A 147 -27.35 -9.54 6.47
N ASN A 148 -27.92 -9.30 7.65
CA ASN A 148 -29.34 -9.50 7.95
C ASN A 148 -29.83 -10.90 7.56
N ALA A 149 -29.02 -11.93 7.85
CA ALA A 149 -29.23 -13.32 7.42
C ALA A 149 -28.82 -14.31 8.53
N VAL A 150 -29.44 -14.20 9.71
CA VAL A 150 -29.18 -15.07 10.87
C VAL A 150 -29.70 -16.48 10.65
N SER A 151 -28.79 -17.45 10.78
CA SER A 151 -29.08 -18.87 10.55
C SER A 151 -29.99 -19.44 11.64
N GLU A 152 -30.72 -20.50 11.33
CA GLU A 152 -31.56 -21.22 12.31
C GLU A 152 -30.74 -21.74 13.48
N GLU A 153 -29.50 -22.17 13.22
CA GLU A 153 -28.57 -22.63 14.27
C GLU A 153 -28.23 -21.49 15.24
N SER A 154 -27.86 -20.31 14.73
CA SER A 154 -27.60 -19.12 15.54
C SER A 154 -28.84 -18.63 16.28
N ARG A 155 -30.02 -18.71 15.66
CA ARG A 155 -31.31 -18.37 16.31
C ARG A 155 -31.62 -19.32 17.46
N ALA A 156 -31.47 -20.62 17.26
CA ALA A 156 -31.69 -21.63 18.29
C ALA A 156 -30.70 -21.47 19.45
N TRP A 157 -29.44 -21.19 19.15
CA TRP A 157 -28.42 -20.90 20.15
C TRP A 157 -28.75 -19.65 20.96
N LEU A 158 -29.08 -18.53 20.31
CA LEU A 158 -29.50 -17.29 20.98
C LEU A 158 -30.74 -17.50 21.85
N ALA A 159 -31.74 -18.23 21.34
CA ALA A 159 -32.94 -18.57 22.10
C ALA A 159 -32.60 -19.42 23.34
N GLY A 160 -31.65 -20.36 23.22
CA GLY A 160 -31.13 -21.13 24.35
C GLY A 160 -30.42 -20.26 25.40
N CYS A 161 -29.88 -19.11 24.99
CA CYS A 161 -29.31 -18.09 25.87
C CYS A 161 -30.33 -17.03 26.33
N GLY A 162 -31.59 -17.09 25.88
CA GLY A 162 -32.61 -16.08 26.19
C GLY A 162 -32.42 -14.73 25.48
N LEU A 163 -31.68 -14.72 24.37
CA LEU A 163 -31.37 -13.54 23.57
C LEU A 163 -32.07 -13.58 22.21
N THR A 164 -32.32 -12.40 21.63
CA THR A 164 -32.80 -12.29 20.25
C THR A 164 -31.72 -11.76 19.30
N PRO A 165 -31.83 -12.03 18.00
CA PRO A 165 -30.95 -11.42 17.00
C PRO A 165 -30.94 -9.89 17.07
N GLU A 166 -32.09 -9.27 17.31
CA GLU A 166 -32.23 -7.80 17.38
C GLU A 166 -31.44 -7.23 18.56
N GLN A 167 -31.51 -7.87 19.74
CA GLN A 167 -30.71 -7.49 20.91
C GLN A 167 -29.21 -7.60 20.65
N MET A 168 -28.77 -8.63 19.91
CA MET A 168 -27.36 -8.78 19.51
C MET A 168 -26.95 -7.80 18.42
N ALA A 169 -27.85 -7.45 17.50
CA ALA A 169 -27.61 -6.44 16.47
C ALA A 169 -27.36 -5.06 17.09
N GLU A 170 -28.09 -4.70 18.16
CA GLU A 170 -27.87 -3.47 18.93
C GLU A 170 -26.50 -3.42 19.61
N GLN A 171 -25.85 -4.58 19.81
CA GLN A 171 -24.50 -4.62 20.35
C GLN A 171 -23.42 -4.35 19.30
N LEU A 172 -23.72 -4.45 18.01
CA LEU A 172 -22.73 -4.23 16.96
C LEU A 172 -22.26 -2.78 16.94
N GLU A 173 -20.94 -2.59 16.88
CA GLU A 173 -20.39 -1.28 16.55
C GLU A 173 -20.70 -0.95 15.08
N PRO A 174 -21.08 0.32 14.79
CA PRO A 174 -21.41 0.74 13.44
C PRO A 174 -20.17 0.62 12.54
N GLU A 175 -20.37 0.08 11.34
CA GLU A 175 -19.33 0.07 10.33
C GLU A 175 -19.13 1.47 9.76
N TYR A 176 -17.89 1.96 9.84
CA TYR A 176 -17.49 3.17 9.15
C TYR A 176 -16.83 2.83 7.81
N THR A 177 -17.35 3.41 6.73
CA THR A 177 -16.67 3.36 5.42
C THR A 177 -15.72 4.55 5.33
N PRO A 178 -14.39 4.33 5.23
CA PRO A 178 -13.42 5.41 5.10
C PRO A 178 -13.70 6.30 3.91
N GLN A 179 -13.53 7.61 4.10
CA GLN A 179 -13.50 8.55 2.98
C GLN A 179 -12.29 8.26 2.08
N ARG A 180 -12.48 8.41 0.77
CA ARG A 180 -11.48 8.07 -0.24
C ARG A 180 -11.42 9.17 -1.29
N LYS A 181 -10.22 9.51 -1.72
CA LYS A 181 -9.99 10.33 -2.92
C LYS A 181 -9.85 9.40 -4.11
N ILE A 182 -10.58 9.70 -5.18
CA ILE A 182 -10.58 8.90 -6.41
C ILE A 182 -9.99 9.75 -7.51
N HIS A 183 -9.06 9.17 -8.28
CA HIS A 183 -8.56 9.76 -9.51
C HIS A 183 -8.60 8.75 -10.64
N LEU A 184 -8.89 9.20 -11.85
CA LEU A 184 -8.91 8.39 -13.06
C LEU A 184 -7.62 8.60 -13.84
N TYR A 185 -6.99 7.50 -14.23
CA TYR A 185 -5.77 7.54 -15.03
C TYR A 185 -6.11 7.81 -16.50
N HIS A 186 -5.47 8.83 -17.07
CA HIS A 186 -5.38 9.01 -18.51
C HIS A 186 -4.01 8.55 -18.97
N CYS A 187 -3.99 7.48 -19.76
CA CYS A 187 -2.76 6.88 -20.24
C CYS A 187 -2.58 7.07 -21.75
N ASP A 188 -1.34 6.97 -22.23
CA ASP A 188 -1.05 6.80 -23.65
C ASP A 188 -1.38 5.37 -24.14
N GLN A 189 -1.16 5.11 -25.43
CA GLN A 189 -1.41 3.79 -26.04
C GLN A 189 -0.55 2.65 -25.48
N ARG A 190 0.55 2.96 -24.77
CA ARG A 190 1.41 1.97 -24.10
C ARG A 190 0.92 1.68 -22.69
N GLY A 191 0.02 2.49 -22.13
CA GLY A 191 -0.40 2.43 -20.74
C GLY A 191 0.47 3.25 -19.79
N LEU A 192 1.25 4.20 -20.29
CA LEU A 192 1.98 5.18 -19.48
C LEU A 192 1.00 6.25 -18.97
N PRO A 193 0.88 6.48 -17.65
CA PRO A 193 0.09 7.59 -17.11
C PRO A 193 0.57 8.94 -17.62
N LEU A 194 -0.30 9.74 -18.23
CA LEU A 194 -0.04 11.12 -18.65
C LEU A 194 -0.76 12.14 -17.76
N ALA A 195 -1.91 11.77 -17.20
CA ALA A 195 -2.64 12.61 -16.26
C ALA A 195 -3.48 11.78 -15.27
N LEU A 196 -3.78 12.41 -14.14
CA LEU A 196 -4.84 12.01 -13.21
C LEU A 196 -5.92 13.08 -13.23
N VAL A 197 -7.17 12.66 -13.43
CA VAL A 197 -8.32 13.56 -13.33
C VAL A 197 -9.21 13.15 -12.17
N THR A 198 -9.82 14.13 -11.53
CA THR A 198 -10.88 13.88 -10.54
C THR A 198 -12.18 13.45 -11.25
N PRO A 199 -13.15 12.87 -10.53
CA PRO A 199 -14.48 12.59 -11.08
C PRO A 199 -15.20 13.83 -11.62
N ASP A 200 -14.82 15.02 -11.16
CA ASP A 200 -15.37 16.32 -11.60
C ASP A 200 -14.64 16.88 -12.83
N ASN A 201 -13.85 16.05 -13.54
CA ASN A 201 -13.06 16.42 -14.73
C ASN A 201 -12.01 17.53 -14.49
N THR A 202 -11.52 17.69 -13.27
CA THR A 202 -10.37 18.57 -13.01
C THR A 202 -9.06 17.78 -13.10
N VAL A 203 -8.02 18.39 -13.65
CA VAL A 203 -6.67 17.78 -13.70
C VAL A 203 -6.03 17.89 -12.32
N ALA A 204 -5.87 16.76 -11.65
CA ALA A 204 -5.22 16.67 -10.32
C ALA A 204 -3.70 16.51 -10.43
N TRP A 205 -3.24 15.91 -11.52
CA TRP A 205 -1.83 15.71 -11.83
C TRP A 205 -1.64 15.51 -13.33
N ARG A 206 -0.53 15.99 -13.90
CA ARG A 206 -0.12 15.76 -15.30
C ARG A 206 1.39 15.63 -15.38
N GLY A 207 1.86 14.71 -16.23
CA GLY A 207 3.28 14.49 -16.47
C GLY A 207 3.62 14.43 -17.95
N GLU A 208 4.80 14.93 -18.28
CA GLU A 208 5.40 14.86 -19.60
C GLU A 208 6.65 13.99 -19.55
N TYR A 209 6.81 13.09 -20.52
CA TYR A 209 7.85 12.08 -20.49
C TYR A 209 8.71 12.10 -21.74
N ASP A 210 10.00 11.80 -21.58
CA ASP A 210 10.87 11.49 -22.69
C ASP A 210 10.64 10.05 -23.23
N GLU A 211 11.37 9.70 -24.29
CA GLU A 211 11.26 8.40 -24.95
C GLU A 211 11.67 7.23 -24.04
N TRP A 212 12.50 7.49 -23.02
CA TRP A 212 12.99 6.51 -22.04
C TRP A 212 12.11 6.41 -20.81
N GLY A 213 11.03 7.21 -20.73
CA GLY A 213 10.08 7.24 -19.64
C GLY A 213 10.49 8.10 -18.45
N ASN A 214 11.53 8.96 -18.59
CA ASN A 214 11.85 9.96 -17.57
C ASN A 214 10.78 11.05 -17.54
N LEU A 215 10.35 11.41 -16.34
CA LEU A 215 9.48 12.58 -16.15
C LEU A 215 10.28 13.85 -16.41
N SER A 216 9.95 14.54 -17.49
CA SER A 216 10.60 15.77 -17.97
C SER A 216 9.87 17.05 -17.55
N GLY A 217 8.55 16.94 -17.29
CA GLY A 217 7.71 18.02 -16.78
C GLY A 217 6.58 17.46 -15.91
N GLU A 218 6.17 18.22 -14.90
CA GLU A 218 5.12 17.84 -13.97
C GLU A 218 4.26 19.04 -13.57
N GLU A 219 2.95 18.90 -13.69
CA GLU A 219 1.95 19.79 -13.10
C GLU A 219 1.20 19.01 -12.01
N ASN A 220 1.39 19.37 -10.75
CA ASN A 220 0.88 18.60 -9.60
C ASN A 220 0.20 19.51 -8.54
N PRO A 221 -0.97 20.11 -8.85
CA PRO A 221 -1.67 21.01 -7.93
C PRO A 221 -2.15 20.34 -6.64
N GLU A 222 -2.39 19.02 -6.65
CA GLU A 222 -2.85 18.27 -5.48
C GLU A 222 -1.72 17.60 -4.68
N HIS A 223 -0.45 17.83 -5.06
CA HIS A 223 0.73 17.23 -4.43
C HIS A 223 0.67 15.69 -4.31
N LEU A 224 0.16 15.04 -5.36
CA LEU A 224 0.03 13.59 -5.42
C LEU A 224 1.38 12.91 -5.63
N GLU A 225 1.64 11.83 -4.90
CA GLU A 225 2.77 10.96 -5.16
C GLU A 225 2.41 9.96 -6.27
N LEU A 226 2.86 10.22 -7.50
CA LEU A 226 2.70 9.29 -8.62
C LEU A 226 3.99 8.51 -8.91
N VAL A 227 4.00 7.24 -8.52
CA VAL A 227 5.15 6.35 -8.72
C VAL A 227 5.04 5.48 -9.98
N ILE A 228 3.84 5.27 -10.53
CA ILE A 228 3.68 4.42 -11.72
C ILE A 228 4.37 5.08 -12.92
N ARG A 229 5.09 4.28 -13.71
CA ARG A 229 5.77 4.70 -14.95
C ARG A 229 5.23 3.86 -16.12
N LEU A 230 6.10 3.40 -17.02
CA LEU A 230 5.71 2.46 -18.07
C LEU A 230 5.09 1.18 -17.45
N PRO A 231 4.33 0.39 -18.22
CA PRO A 231 3.73 -0.86 -17.77
C PRO A 231 4.62 -1.70 -16.83
N GLY A 232 4.15 -1.92 -15.61
CA GLY A 232 4.84 -2.72 -14.58
C GLY A 232 5.93 -1.99 -13.79
N GLN A 233 6.23 -0.73 -14.14
CA GLN A 233 7.32 0.04 -13.54
C GLN A 233 6.86 0.98 -12.42
N GLN A 234 7.68 1.10 -11.39
CA GLN A 234 7.47 1.98 -10.24
C GLN A 234 8.74 2.79 -9.96
N TYR A 235 8.61 4.11 -9.86
CA TYR A 235 9.70 4.99 -9.50
C TYR A 235 10.05 4.90 -8.01
N ASP A 236 11.34 4.73 -7.74
CA ASP A 236 11.91 4.85 -6.41
C ASP A 236 12.77 6.11 -6.32
N GLU A 237 12.19 7.15 -5.73
CA GLU A 237 12.81 8.47 -5.54
C GLU A 237 14.19 8.39 -4.86
N GLU A 238 14.36 7.48 -3.90
CA GLU A 238 15.61 7.32 -3.18
C GLU A 238 16.75 6.94 -4.13
N SER A 239 16.47 6.08 -5.10
CA SER A 239 17.47 5.49 -5.99
C SER A 239 17.56 6.16 -7.36
N GLY A 240 16.49 6.83 -7.78
CA GLY A 240 16.32 7.32 -9.14
C GLY A 240 15.92 6.23 -10.14
N LEU A 241 15.76 4.99 -9.70
CA LEU A 241 15.50 3.82 -10.56
C LEU A 241 14.02 3.50 -10.65
N TYR A 242 13.65 2.78 -11.71
CA TYR A 242 12.31 2.23 -11.88
C TYR A 242 12.34 0.74 -11.56
N TYR A 243 11.72 0.35 -10.45
CA TYR A 243 11.49 -1.05 -10.12
C TYR A 243 10.54 -1.67 -11.14
N ASN A 244 10.97 -2.75 -11.80
CA ASN A 244 10.19 -3.53 -12.73
C ASN A 244 10.30 -5.01 -12.39
N ARG A 245 9.70 -5.36 -11.23
CA ARG A 245 9.66 -6.71 -10.66
C ARG A 245 11.03 -7.36 -10.45
N HIS A 246 11.55 -8.04 -11.46
CA HIS A 246 12.81 -8.77 -11.35
C HIS A 246 14.03 -7.90 -11.64
N ARG A 247 13.83 -6.68 -12.16
CA ARG A 247 14.93 -5.79 -12.55
C ARG A 247 14.65 -4.36 -12.13
N TYR A 248 15.71 -3.57 -12.09
CA TYR A 248 15.65 -2.13 -11.93
C TYR A 248 16.12 -1.47 -13.22
N TYR A 249 15.28 -0.59 -13.77
CA TYR A 249 15.57 0.20 -14.95
C TYR A 249 16.17 1.54 -14.53
N ASN A 250 17.27 1.93 -15.16
CA ASN A 250 17.86 3.24 -15.01
C ASN A 250 17.41 4.10 -16.20
N PRO A 251 16.49 5.04 -15.98
CA PRO A 251 15.90 5.80 -17.07
C PRO A 251 16.88 6.85 -17.62
N GLY A 252 17.85 7.31 -16.83
CA GLY A 252 18.93 8.19 -17.32
C GLY A 252 19.96 7.49 -18.22
N GLN A 253 20.01 6.15 -18.21
CA GLN A 253 20.85 5.35 -19.11
C GLN A 253 20.06 4.61 -20.19
N GLY A 254 18.73 4.68 -20.14
CA GLY A 254 17.84 3.96 -21.06
C GLY A 254 17.95 2.42 -20.95
N ARG A 255 18.35 1.85 -19.81
CA ARG A 255 18.62 0.40 -19.70
C ARG A 255 18.39 -0.18 -18.30
N TYR A 256 18.24 -1.51 -18.22
CA TYR A 256 18.30 -2.23 -16.95
C TYR A 256 19.72 -2.29 -16.39
N ILE A 257 19.84 -2.22 -15.06
CA ILE A 257 21.14 -2.24 -14.36
C ILE A 257 21.61 -3.64 -13.97
N THR A 258 20.78 -4.66 -14.19
CA THR A 258 21.09 -6.08 -14.00
C THR A 258 20.75 -6.88 -15.25
N GLN A 259 21.42 -8.02 -15.42
CA GLN A 259 21.15 -8.97 -16.50
C GLN A 259 19.71 -9.50 -16.39
N ASP A 260 19.13 -9.89 -17.54
CA ASP A 260 17.83 -10.56 -17.58
C ASP A 260 17.87 -11.88 -16.77
N PRO A 261 16.95 -12.12 -15.83
CA PRO A 261 16.84 -13.38 -15.10
C PRO A 261 16.68 -14.61 -15.99
N ILE A 262 16.08 -14.48 -17.19
CA ILE A 262 15.97 -15.60 -18.15
C ILE A 262 17.25 -15.78 -18.99
N GLY A 263 18.27 -14.96 -18.73
CA GLY A 263 19.57 -14.98 -19.39
C GLY A 263 19.46 -14.73 -20.89
N LEU A 264 20.29 -15.45 -21.67
CA LEU A 264 20.34 -15.33 -23.12
C LEU A 264 19.03 -15.74 -23.83
N LYS A 265 18.09 -16.39 -23.13
CA LYS A 265 16.75 -16.67 -23.69
C LYS A 265 15.94 -15.38 -23.93
N GLY A 266 16.31 -14.29 -23.26
CA GLY A 266 15.74 -12.96 -23.48
C GLY A 266 16.35 -12.19 -24.65
N GLY A 267 17.35 -12.75 -25.33
CA GLY A 267 18.12 -12.08 -26.38
C GLY A 267 19.61 -11.95 -26.04
N TRP A 268 20.37 -11.50 -27.04
CA TRP A 268 21.83 -11.30 -26.97
C TRP A 268 22.19 -9.84 -26.76
#